data_AF-A0A6J0SQF8-F1
#
_entry.id   AF-A0A6J0SQF8-F1
#
_cell.length_a   1.000
_cell.length_b   1.000
_cell.length_c   1.000
_cell.angle_alpha   90.00
_cell.angle_beta   90.00
_cell.angle_gamma   90.00
#
_symmetry.space_group_name_H-M   'P 1'
#
loop_
_entity.id
_entity.type
_entity.pdbx_description
1 polymer ?
#
loop_
_entity_poly.entity_id
_entity_poly.type
_entity_poly.pdbx_seq_one_letter_code
_entity_poly.pdbx_strand_id
1 'polypeptide(L)'
;MGVSKLDVLYRRLLLTKLFIQGWGRPEDLKRIFEFRKIIGNREKCQNLVSRDYPVHINKVEEHSDCKLLDGHFISPLAHYVPGIMPSESVTARFQFIVPKTWNSKHRPVCIHLAGTGDHYFWRRRTLMARPMIKEASMASVLLENPYYGYRKPKDQRRSCLKNVSDLFVMGGALVLESAALLHWLEREGYGPLGMTGISMGGHMASLAVSNWPKPLPLVPCLSWSTASGVFTTGVLSKAVNWRELEKQYCTQSVYEEEIIQMLEYCGTDSFKMGQDFVKNSPSSVDSLRNLELNSGMLNLDIRSEVLSSEVSRSLGTNKDSLDPSAEELLVQEAQKMQYVNQTFSPTTSNKDFSSEGKNLIRGRRDRLQRESLRFMKGVMDECTHVANFSVPVDPTLIIVVQAKEDAYVPRTGVRSLHEIWPGCEIRYLDGGHISAYLFKQGLFRQAIYDAFERFLQKYAV
;
A
#
# COMPACT_ATOMS: atom_id res chain seq x y z
N MET A 1 10.04 16.49 13.99
CA MET A 1 9.71 17.37 12.84
C MET A 1 8.21 17.56 12.80
N GLY A 2 7.74 18.75 12.38
CA GLY A 2 6.32 19.02 12.21
C GLY A 2 5.71 18.22 11.05
N VAL A 3 4.39 18.06 11.06
CA VAL A 3 3.62 17.43 9.99
C VAL A 3 3.05 18.51 9.07
N SER A 4 3.16 18.32 7.75
CA SER A 4 2.64 19.26 6.75
C SER A 4 1.13 19.50 6.90
N LYS A 5 0.74 20.76 7.16
CA LYS A 5 -0.67 21.17 7.22
C LYS A 5 -1.36 21.02 5.85
N LEU A 6 -0.63 21.24 4.76
CA LEU A 6 -1.15 21.08 3.40
C LEU A 6 -1.53 19.62 3.13
N ASP A 7 -0.70 18.67 3.54
CA ASP A 7 -0.96 17.24 3.35
C ASP A 7 -2.24 16.82 4.08
N VAL A 8 -2.39 17.28 5.34
CA VAL A 8 -3.57 17.03 6.17
C VAL A 8 -4.82 17.65 5.56
N LEU A 9 -4.74 18.91 5.10
CA LEU A 9 -5.86 19.61 4.47
C LEU A 9 -6.29 18.93 3.16
N TYR A 10 -5.33 18.65 2.28
CA TYR A 10 -5.59 17.98 1.00
C TYR A 10 -6.30 16.64 1.21
N ARG A 11 -5.83 15.85 2.19
CA ARG A 11 -6.48 14.57 2.52
C ARG A 11 -7.89 14.76 3.09
N ARG A 12 -8.13 15.79 3.90
CA ARG A 12 -9.47 16.10 4.45
C ARG A 12 -10.48 16.45 3.35
N LEU A 13 -10.05 17.08 2.26
CA LEU A 13 -10.91 17.43 1.12
C LEU A 13 -11.32 16.22 0.28
N LEU A 14 -10.57 15.11 0.35
CA LEU A 14 -10.91 13.88 -0.35
C LEU A 14 -11.88 13.04 0.49
N LEU A 15 -13.13 12.92 0.03
CA LEU A 15 -14.17 12.16 0.71
C LEU A 15 -14.18 10.65 0.37
N THR A 16 -13.38 10.23 -0.61
CA THR A 16 -13.36 8.83 -1.03
C THR A 16 -12.65 7.94 -0.01
N LYS A 17 -13.21 6.74 0.19
CA LYS A 17 -12.69 5.69 1.06
C LYS A 17 -11.97 4.60 0.26
N LEU A 18 -10.98 3.99 0.91
CA LEU A 18 -10.23 2.83 0.44
C LEU A 18 -10.76 1.57 1.13
N PHE A 19 -10.55 0.42 0.49
CA PHE A 19 -10.84 -0.90 1.04
C PHE A 19 -12.31 -1.08 1.41
N ILE A 20 -13.20 -0.59 0.54
CA ILE A 20 -14.65 -0.58 0.78
C ILE A 20 -15.30 -1.97 0.76
N GLN A 21 -14.60 -2.99 0.27
CA GLN A 21 -14.99 -4.41 0.28
C GLN A 21 -14.15 -5.23 1.27
N GLY A 22 -13.30 -4.58 2.08
CA GLY A 22 -12.57 -5.23 3.17
C GLY A 22 -11.16 -5.69 2.81
N TRP A 23 -10.74 -6.82 3.37
CA TRP A 23 -9.42 -7.44 3.20
C TRP A 23 -9.27 -8.12 1.83
N GLY A 24 -10.38 -8.57 1.25
CA GLY A 24 -10.46 -9.45 0.07
C GLY A 24 -10.48 -10.93 0.45
N ARG A 25 -10.59 -11.81 -0.54
CA ARG A 25 -10.84 -13.24 -0.29
C ARG A 25 -9.70 -13.89 0.50
N PRO A 26 -9.99 -14.67 1.56
CA PRO A 26 -8.96 -15.37 2.33
C PRO A 26 -8.02 -16.22 1.47
N GLU A 27 -8.57 -16.97 0.51
CA GLU A 27 -7.80 -17.84 -0.39
C GLU A 27 -6.84 -17.04 -1.27
N ASP A 28 -7.27 -15.86 -1.72
CA ASP A 28 -6.42 -14.98 -2.52
C ASP A 28 -5.26 -14.41 -1.67
N LEU A 29 -5.52 -14.02 -0.42
CA LEU A 29 -4.46 -13.57 0.49
C LEU A 29 -3.43 -14.66 0.76
N LYS A 30 -3.87 -15.90 1.01
CA LYS A 30 -2.97 -17.05 1.21
C LYS A 30 -2.05 -17.24 -0.01
N ARG A 31 -2.64 -17.27 -1.22
CA ARG A 31 -1.90 -17.40 -2.48
C ARG A 31 -0.94 -16.23 -2.72
N ILE A 32 -1.35 -15.00 -2.39
CA ILE A 32 -0.50 -13.81 -2.49
C ILE A 32 0.69 -13.91 -1.53
N PHE A 33 0.48 -14.35 -0.28
CA PHE A 33 1.56 -14.46 0.71
C PHE A 33 2.55 -15.57 0.35
N GLU A 34 2.06 -16.72 -0.12
CA GLU A 34 2.93 -17.77 -0.65
C GLU A 34 3.76 -17.28 -1.84
N PHE A 35 3.12 -16.60 -2.80
CA PHE A 35 3.83 -16.06 -3.95
C PHE A 35 4.79 -14.93 -3.59
N ARG A 36 4.43 -14.09 -2.59
CA ARG A 36 5.31 -13.05 -2.02
C ARG A 36 6.65 -13.63 -1.60
N LYS A 37 6.68 -14.81 -0.96
CA LYS A 37 7.93 -15.45 -0.52
C LYS A 37 8.83 -15.87 -1.69
N ILE A 38 8.25 -16.08 -2.87
CA ILE A 38 8.99 -16.32 -4.11
C ILE A 38 9.52 -14.99 -4.68
N ILE A 39 8.65 -13.99 -4.84
CA ILE A 39 9.02 -12.68 -5.41
C ILE A 39 9.82 -11.80 -4.44
N GLY A 40 9.95 -12.15 -3.16
CA GLY A 40 10.84 -11.46 -2.22
C GLY A 40 12.29 -11.92 -2.33
N ASN A 41 12.51 -13.10 -2.92
CA ASN A 41 13.82 -13.70 -3.10
C ASN A 41 14.29 -13.52 -4.55
N ARG A 42 15.32 -12.72 -4.77
CA ARG A 42 15.85 -12.42 -6.11
C ARG A 42 16.26 -13.68 -6.87
N GLU A 43 16.86 -14.67 -6.22
CA GLU A 43 17.32 -15.89 -6.90
C GLU A 43 16.16 -16.69 -7.50
N LYS A 44 15.01 -16.69 -6.81
CA LYS A 44 13.77 -17.29 -7.31
C LYS A 44 13.08 -16.37 -8.32
N CYS A 45 12.96 -15.08 -8.00
CA CYS A 45 12.20 -14.11 -8.78
C CYS A 45 12.81 -13.85 -10.18
N GLN A 46 14.13 -13.83 -10.31
CA GLN A 46 14.82 -13.54 -11.58
C GLN A 46 14.49 -14.54 -12.70
N ASN A 47 13.98 -15.73 -12.35
CA ASN A 47 13.64 -16.78 -13.30
C ASN A 47 12.14 -16.80 -13.66
N LEU A 48 11.32 -15.93 -13.05
CA LEU A 48 9.87 -15.87 -13.29
C LEU A 48 9.51 -15.10 -14.57
N VAL A 49 10.44 -14.35 -15.15
CA VAL A 49 10.20 -13.62 -16.40
C VAL A 49 11.29 -13.97 -17.36
N SER A 50 10.90 -14.59 -18.49
CA SER A 50 11.85 -14.95 -19.53
C SER A 50 12.56 -13.71 -20.08
N ARG A 51 13.84 -13.87 -20.44
CA ARG A 51 14.58 -12.83 -21.17
C ARG A 51 13.93 -12.46 -22.48
N ASP A 52 13.15 -13.36 -23.08
CA ASP A 52 12.44 -13.16 -24.36
C ASP A 52 10.94 -12.92 -24.16
N TYR A 53 10.52 -12.45 -22.98
CA TYR A 53 9.11 -12.20 -22.68
C TYR A 53 8.48 -11.31 -23.76
N PRO A 54 7.33 -11.68 -24.33
CA PRO A 54 6.73 -10.99 -25.46
C PRO A 54 6.23 -9.61 -25.04
N VAL A 55 6.72 -8.59 -25.73
CA VAL A 55 6.31 -7.19 -25.58
C VAL A 55 5.96 -6.67 -26.96
N HIS A 56 4.77 -6.07 -27.08
CA HIS A 56 4.21 -5.63 -28.36
C HIS A 56 4.06 -4.12 -28.40
N ILE A 57 4.48 -3.51 -29.52
CA ILE A 57 4.25 -2.10 -29.81
C ILE A 57 3.04 -1.99 -30.73
N ASN A 58 2.02 -1.27 -30.27
CA ASN A 58 0.77 -1.08 -31.01
C ASN A 58 0.84 0.11 -31.97
N LYS A 59 1.49 1.17 -31.52
CA LYS A 59 1.49 2.46 -32.22
C LYS A 59 2.81 3.15 -31.99
N VAL A 60 3.32 3.79 -33.05
CA VAL A 60 4.46 4.69 -33.00
C VAL A 60 4.01 6.04 -33.54
N GLU A 61 4.21 7.09 -32.75
CA GLU A 61 3.96 8.48 -33.13
C GLU A 61 5.27 9.25 -33.17
N GLU A 62 5.51 9.94 -34.28
CA GLU A 62 6.63 10.87 -34.43
C GLU A 62 6.21 12.26 -33.92
N HIS A 63 6.91 12.76 -32.91
CA HIS A 63 6.77 14.14 -32.41
C HIS A 63 8.02 14.94 -32.79
N SER A 64 8.02 16.27 -32.58
CA SER A 64 9.16 17.11 -32.97
C SER A 64 10.46 16.73 -32.23
N ASP A 65 10.36 16.42 -30.94
CA ASP A 65 11.48 16.18 -30.03
C ASP A 65 11.70 14.69 -29.68
N CYS A 66 10.72 13.83 -29.96
CA CYS A 66 10.76 12.44 -29.53
C CYS A 66 9.91 11.50 -30.40
N LYS A 67 10.08 10.20 -30.21
CA LYS A 67 9.15 9.15 -30.65
C LYS A 67 8.34 8.69 -29.44
N LEU A 68 7.04 8.55 -29.61
CA LEU A 68 6.13 8.01 -28.61
C LEU A 68 5.62 6.66 -29.08
N LEU A 69 5.91 5.60 -28.32
CA LEU A 69 5.47 4.24 -28.61
C LEU A 69 4.44 3.82 -27.56
N ASP A 70 3.27 3.36 -28.00
CA ASP A 70 2.29 2.72 -27.12
C ASP A 70 2.51 1.21 -27.19
N GLY A 71 2.76 0.59 -26.04
CA GLY A 71 3.03 -0.84 -25.96
C GLY A 71 2.19 -1.57 -24.92
N HIS A 72 2.16 -2.89 -25.05
CA HIS A 72 1.47 -3.77 -24.12
C HIS A 72 2.10 -5.17 -24.06
N PHE A 73 1.77 -5.90 -23.00
CA PHE A 73 2.07 -7.31 -22.83
C PHE A 73 1.12 -7.92 -21.80
N ILE A 74 1.04 -9.25 -21.74
CA ILE A 74 0.29 -9.93 -20.67
C ILE A 74 1.11 -9.86 -19.38
N SER A 75 0.51 -9.43 -18.27
CA SER A 75 1.19 -9.36 -16.98
C SER A 75 1.68 -10.76 -16.57
N PRO A 76 2.98 -10.96 -16.27
CA PRO A 76 3.49 -12.27 -15.89
C PRO A 76 2.79 -12.85 -14.65
N LEU A 77 2.30 -11.99 -13.74
CA LEU A 77 1.56 -12.44 -12.55
C LEU A 77 0.33 -13.29 -12.92
N ALA A 78 -0.32 -13.01 -14.06
CA ALA A 78 -1.48 -13.77 -14.52
C ALA A 78 -1.16 -15.25 -14.82
N HIS A 79 0.10 -15.57 -15.12
CA HIS A 79 0.55 -16.95 -15.36
C HIS A 79 0.81 -17.72 -14.06
N TYR A 80 1.31 -17.03 -13.03
CA TYR A 80 1.71 -17.67 -11.77
C TYR A 80 0.60 -17.73 -10.73
N VAL A 81 -0.31 -16.75 -10.73
CA VAL A 81 -1.42 -16.68 -9.78
C VAL A 81 -2.73 -16.46 -10.55
N PRO A 82 -3.23 -17.49 -11.27
CA PRO A 82 -4.37 -17.34 -12.17
C PRO A 82 -5.63 -16.87 -11.45
N GLY A 83 -6.35 -15.93 -12.06
CA GLY A 83 -7.59 -15.37 -11.51
C GLY A 83 -7.42 -14.40 -10.33
N ILE A 84 -6.18 -14.05 -9.95
CA ILE A 84 -5.93 -13.07 -8.87
C ILE A 84 -6.15 -11.62 -9.33
N MET A 85 -5.92 -11.35 -10.60
CA MET A 85 -6.06 -10.02 -11.19
C MET A 85 -7.44 -9.87 -11.82
N PRO A 86 -8.06 -8.68 -11.75
CA PRO A 86 -9.23 -8.39 -12.57
C PRO A 86 -8.83 -8.43 -14.05
N SER A 87 -9.78 -8.83 -14.90
CA SER A 87 -9.55 -9.02 -16.34
C SER A 87 -8.94 -7.79 -17.02
N GLU A 88 -9.39 -6.60 -16.64
CA GLU A 88 -8.94 -5.31 -17.15
C GLU A 88 -7.46 -5.05 -16.83
N SER A 89 -6.94 -5.63 -15.74
CA SER A 89 -5.55 -5.48 -15.34
C SER A 89 -4.63 -6.54 -15.93
N VAL A 90 -5.13 -7.61 -16.56
CA VAL A 90 -4.28 -8.69 -17.11
C VAL A 90 -3.32 -8.16 -18.17
N THR A 91 -3.78 -7.26 -19.04
CA THR A 91 -2.91 -6.62 -20.04
C THR A 91 -2.19 -5.42 -19.41
N ALA A 92 -0.88 -5.54 -19.23
CA ALA A 92 -0.01 -4.43 -18.89
C ALA A 92 0.10 -3.48 -20.09
N ARG A 93 0.03 -2.17 -19.82
CA ARG A 93 0.08 -1.11 -20.84
C ARG A 93 1.15 -0.09 -20.46
N PHE A 94 1.93 0.35 -21.43
CA PHE A 94 2.97 1.35 -21.20
C PHE A 94 3.11 2.33 -22.37
N GLN A 95 3.68 3.49 -22.08
CA GLN A 95 4.21 4.40 -23.10
C GLN A 95 5.72 4.44 -23.02
N PHE A 96 6.40 4.36 -24.16
CA PHE A 96 7.84 4.55 -24.26
C PHE A 96 8.14 5.81 -25.05
N ILE A 97 8.82 6.76 -24.41
CA ILE A 97 9.15 8.06 -24.98
C ILE A 97 10.66 8.09 -25.22
N VAL A 98 11.06 8.19 -26.48
CA VAL A 98 12.45 8.02 -26.93
C VAL A 98 12.94 9.31 -27.58
N PRO A 99 14.11 9.86 -27.20
CA PRO A 99 14.67 11.02 -27.89
C PRO A 99 15.06 10.63 -29.31
N LYS A 100 14.98 11.59 -30.25
CA LYS A 100 15.41 11.36 -31.65
C LYS A 100 16.92 11.28 -31.80
N THR A 101 17.65 11.96 -30.92
CA THR A 101 19.10 12.05 -30.91
C THR A 101 19.61 11.74 -29.50
N TRP A 102 20.74 11.03 -29.42
CA TRP A 102 21.40 10.68 -28.16
C TRP A 102 22.65 11.54 -27.96
N ASN A 103 22.90 11.99 -26.74
CA ASN A 103 24.08 12.80 -26.41
C ASN A 103 25.38 11.98 -26.29
N SER A 104 25.29 10.65 -26.31
CA SER A 104 26.45 9.76 -26.16
C SER A 104 26.22 8.43 -26.89
N LYS A 105 27.21 7.52 -26.83
CA LYS A 105 27.06 6.12 -27.29
C LYS A 105 25.98 5.34 -26.51
N HIS A 106 25.62 5.82 -25.32
CA HIS A 106 24.62 5.21 -24.47
C HIS A 106 23.21 5.68 -24.83
N ARG A 107 22.24 4.79 -24.60
CA ARG A 107 20.81 5.02 -24.83
C ARG A 107 20.07 4.83 -23.51
N PRO A 108 20.22 5.76 -22.53
CA PRO A 108 19.71 5.55 -21.19
C PRO A 108 18.18 5.56 -21.14
N VAL A 109 17.60 4.64 -20.37
CA VAL A 109 16.14 4.54 -20.18
C VAL A 109 15.79 4.44 -18.70
N CYS A 110 14.89 5.29 -18.24
CA CYS A 110 14.31 5.21 -16.90
C CYS A 110 12.87 4.68 -16.96
N ILE A 111 12.55 3.62 -16.21
CA ILE A 111 11.17 3.14 -16.03
C ILE A 111 10.53 3.92 -14.88
N HIS A 112 9.36 4.50 -15.11
CA HIS A 112 8.61 5.28 -14.12
C HIS A 112 7.36 4.52 -13.68
N LEU A 113 7.28 4.22 -12.39
CA LEU A 113 6.06 3.67 -11.78
C LEU A 113 5.15 4.77 -11.23
N ALA A 114 3.84 4.59 -11.42
CA ALA A 114 2.85 5.61 -11.08
C ALA A 114 2.58 5.69 -9.58
N GLY A 115 2.44 6.92 -9.07
CA GLY A 115 1.97 7.18 -7.70
C GLY A 115 0.45 7.04 -7.58
N THR A 116 -0.07 7.08 -6.34
CA THR A 116 -1.50 6.88 -6.09
C THR A 116 -2.37 7.88 -6.86
N GLY A 117 -3.30 7.37 -7.67
CA GLY A 117 -4.21 8.20 -8.48
C GLY A 117 -3.63 8.74 -9.79
N ASP A 118 -2.40 8.38 -10.15
CA ASP A 118 -1.82 8.71 -11.44
C ASP A 118 -2.35 7.79 -12.55
N HIS A 119 -3.55 8.11 -13.03
CA HIS A 119 -4.18 7.41 -14.15
C HIS A 119 -3.55 7.80 -15.49
N TYR A 120 -3.42 6.84 -16.40
CA TYR A 120 -2.81 7.03 -17.71
C TYR A 120 -1.35 7.50 -17.60
N PHE A 121 -0.91 8.33 -18.55
CA PHE A 121 0.50 8.67 -18.73
C PHE A 121 0.76 10.17 -18.68
N TRP A 122 -0.26 11.02 -18.80
CA TRP A 122 -0.08 12.45 -19.09
C TRP A 122 0.82 13.17 -18.08
N ARG A 123 0.63 12.95 -16.77
CA ARG A 123 1.41 13.65 -15.74
C ARG A 123 2.88 13.27 -15.81
N ARG A 124 3.19 11.97 -15.78
CA ARG A 124 4.57 11.47 -15.89
C ARG A 124 5.21 11.87 -17.23
N ARG A 125 4.45 11.82 -18.33
CA ARG A 125 4.93 12.24 -19.64
C ARG A 125 5.32 13.72 -19.68
N THR A 126 4.44 14.59 -19.19
CA THR A 126 4.63 16.05 -19.27
C THR A 126 5.64 16.56 -18.25
N LEU A 127 5.62 16.04 -17.01
CA LEU A 127 6.40 16.58 -15.90
C LEU A 127 7.75 15.87 -15.67
N MET A 128 7.90 14.65 -16.19
CA MET A 128 9.13 13.86 -16.06
C MET A 128 9.75 13.56 -17.43
N ALA A 129 9.11 12.73 -18.26
CA ALA A 129 9.73 12.18 -19.48
C ALA A 129 10.14 13.24 -20.50
N ARG A 130 9.26 14.19 -20.84
CA ARG A 130 9.58 15.25 -21.82
C ARG A 130 10.70 16.17 -21.35
N PRO A 131 10.72 16.65 -20.08
CA PRO A 131 11.88 17.34 -19.54
C PRO A 131 13.16 16.49 -19.60
N MET A 132 13.11 15.20 -19.26
CA MET A 132 14.29 14.32 -19.29
C MET A 132 14.91 14.14 -20.68
N ILE A 133 14.08 14.17 -21.73
CA ILE A 133 14.55 14.19 -23.11
C ILE A 133 15.33 15.48 -23.41
N LYS A 134 14.82 16.64 -22.98
CA LYS A 134 15.43 17.94 -23.23
C LYS A 134 16.69 18.18 -22.40
N GLU A 135 16.66 17.78 -21.13
CA GLU A 135 17.70 18.05 -20.15
C GLU A 135 18.88 17.08 -20.27
N ALA A 136 18.61 15.80 -20.57
CA ALA A 136 19.63 14.74 -20.50
C ALA A 136 19.63 13.77 -21.69
N SER A 137 18.78 13.98 -22.71
CA SER A 137 18.62 13.02 -23.81
C SER A 137 18.35 11.59 -23.30
N MET A 138 17.52 11.50 -22.26
CA MET A 138 17.15 10.24 -21.60
C MET A 138 15.73 9.83 -21.99
N ALA A 139 15.55 8.55 -22.31
CA ALA A 139 14.24 7.98 -22.61
C ALA A 139 13.51 7.55 -21.32
N SER A 140 12.18 7.45 -21.42
CA SER A 140 11.33 7.04 -20.31
C SER A 140 10.31 5.99 -20.73
N VAL A 141 10.18 4.92 -19.95
CA VAL A 141 9.04 4.00 -20.03
C VAL A 141 8.07 4.33 -18.90
N LEU A 142 6.80 4.56 -19.23
CA LEU A 142 5.73 4.88 -18.29
C LEU A 142 4.78 3.69 -18.22
N LEU A 143 4.91 2.86 -17.20
CA LEU A 143 4.01 1.72 -16.97
C LEU A 143 2.71 2.18 -16.29
N GLU A 144 1.55 1.80 -16.81
CA GLU A 144 0.27 2.05 -16.13
C GLU A 144 0.04 0.97 -15.08
N ASN A 145 -0.17 1.36 -13.82
CA ASN A 145 -0.37 0.39 -12.73
C ASN A 145 -1.66 -0.43 -12.95
N PRO A 146 -1.71 -1.68 -12.45
CA PRO A 146 -2.97 -2.40 -12.27
C PRO A 146 -4.00 -1.51 -11.54
N TYR A 147 -5.29 -1.72 -11.82
CA TYR A 147 -6.40 -0.94 -11.27
C TYR A 147 -6.48 0.54 -11.69
N TYR A 148 -5.58 1.06 -12.53
CA TYR A 148 -5.56 2.48 -12.92
C TYR A 148 -5.84 2.68 -14.41
N GLY A 149 -6.44 3.83 -14.78
CA GLY A 149 -6.70 4.22 -16.17
C GLY A 149 -7.34 3.11 -16.98
N TYR A 150 -6.68 2.61 -18.03
CA TYR A 150 -7.23 1.55 -18.88
C TYR A 150 -7.29 0.19 -18.19
N ARG A 151 -6.57 0.01 -17.08
CA ARG A 151 -6.51 -1.23 -16.28
C ARG A 151 -7.46 -1.23 -15.08
N LYS A 152 -8.28 -0.18 -14.92
CA LYS A 152 -9.18 0.01 -13.79
C LYS A 152 -10.48 -0.81 -13.95
N PRO A 153 -10.89 -1.62 -12.95
CA PRO A 153 -12.21 -2.24 -12.94
C PRO A 153 -13.35 -1.21 -13.11
N LYS A 154 -14.39 -1.59 -13.85
CA LYS A 154 -15.48 -0.66 -14.24
C LYS A 154 -16.19 -0.04 -13.04
N ASP A 155 -16.44 -0.84 -12.01
CA ASP A 155 -17.11 -0.45 -10.76
C ASP A 155 -16.15 0.15 -9.72
N GLN A 156 -14.85 0.24 -10.00
CA GLN A 156 -13.91 0.95 -9.13
C GLN A 156 -14.00 2.47 -9.35
N ARG A 157 -14.20 3.21 -8.26
CA ARG A 157 -14.22 4.68 -8.27
C ARG A 157 -12.81 5.24 -8.11
N ARG A 158 -12.33 6.00 -9.11
CA ARG A 158 -10.98 6.62 -9.11
C ARG A 158 -9.90 5.55 -8.82
N SER A 159 -8.88 5.89 -8.04
CA SER A 159 -7.83 4.97 -7.58
C SER A 159 -8.14 4.27 -6.26
N CYS A 160 -9.41 4.25 -5.84
CA CYS A 160 -9.79 3.64 -4.57
C CYS A 160 -9.92 2.12 -4.72
N LEU A 161 -8.84 1.40 -4.36
CA LEU A 161 -8.82 -0.05 -4.30
C LEU A 161 -9.93 -0.56 -3.37
N LYS A 162 -10.59 -1.65 -3.77
CA LYS A 162 -11.77 -2.16 -3.07
C LYS A 162 -11.38 -3.08 -1.94
N ASN A 163 -10.32 -3.85 -2.10
CA ASN A 163 -9.78 -4.75 -1.11
C ASN A 163 -8.35 -4.39 -0.73
N VAL A 164 -7.91 -4.78 0.45
CA VAL A 164 -6.50 -4.68 0.86
C VAL A 164 -5.62 -5.55 -0.05
N SER A 165 -6.06 -6.77 -0.36
CA SER A 165 -5.37 -7.68 -1.29
C SER A 165 -5.13 -7.08 -2.69
N ASP A 166 -6.02 -6.22 -3.20
CA ASP A 166 -5.83 -5.55 -4.50
C ASP A 166 -4.50 -4.78 -4.55
N LEU A 167 -4.06 -4.22 -3.41
CA LEU A 167 -2.78 -3.51 -3.29
C LEU A 167 -1.60 -4.45 -3.49
N PHE A 168 -1.68 -5.65 -2.95
CA PHE A 168 -0.61 -6.66 -3.04
C PHE A 168 -0.58 -7.30 -4.42
N VAL A 169 -1.74 -7.52 -5.04
CA VAL A 169 -1.83 -7.92 -6.44
C VAL A 169 -1.19 -6.88 -7.35
N MET A 170 -1.46 -5.59 -7.11
CA MET A 170 -0.80 -4.50 -7.84
C MET A 170 0.72 -4.56 -7.67
N GLY A 171 1.21 -4.76 -6.45
CA GLY A 171 2.64 -4.83 -6.17
C GLY A 171 3.34 -6.01 -6.84
N GLY A 172 2.81 -7.22 -6.70
CA GLY A 172 3.36 -8.41 -7.35
C GLY A 172 3.39 -8.29 -8.88
N ALA A 173 2.34 -7.71 -9.46
CA ALA A 173 2.30 -7.46 -10.90
C ALA A 173 3.37 -6.45 -11.32
N LEU A 174 3.52 -5.33 -10.61
CA LEU A 174 4.51 -4.30 -10.95
C LEU A 174 5.95 -4.79 -10.83
N VAL A 175 6.27 -5.68 -9.88
CA VAL A 175 7.60 -6.32 -9.78
C VAL A 175 7.91 -7.11 -11.05
N LEU A 176 7.02 -8.00 -11.47
CA LEU A 176 7.24 -8.86 -12.63
C LEU A 176 7.13 -8.10 -13.96
N GLU A 177 6.20 -7.15 -14.08
CA GLU A 177 6.04 -6.28 -15.25
C GLU A 177 7.27 -5.40 -15.47
N SER A 178 7.90 -4.93 -14.39
CA SER A 178 9.16 -4.19 -14.48
C SER A 178 10.29 -5.08 -14.99
N ALA A 179 10.39 -6.33 -14.53
CA ALA A 179 11.38 -7.28 -15.05
C ALA A 179 11.16 -7.56 -16.56
N ALA A 180 9.91 -7.70 -17.01
CA ALA A 180 9.59 -7.87 -18.43
C ALA A 180 10.05 -6.68 -19.28
N LEU A 181 9.81 -5.45 -18.80
CA LEU A 181 10.25 -4.23 -19.47
C LEU A 181 11.77 -4.07 -19.45
N LEU A 182 12.45 -4.40 -18.35
CA LEU A 182 13.91 -4.35 -18.27
C LEU A 182 14.54 -5.33 -19.26
N HIS A 183 14.07 -6.57 -19.31
CA HIS A 183 14.54 -7.55 -20.32
C HIS A 183 14.28 -7.06 -21.74
N TRP A 184 13.09 -6.54 -22.03
CA TRP A 184 12.77 -6.00 -23.35
C TRP A 184 13.70 -4.85 -23.74
N LEU A 185 13.93 -3.89 -22.83
CA LEU A 185 14.84 -2.77 -23.08
C LEU A 185 16.29 -3.22 -23.31
N GLU A 186 16.77 -4.20 -22.55
CA GLU A 186 18.11 -4.78 -22.77
C GLU A 186 18.23 -5.42 -24.16
N ARG A 187 17.22 -6.19 -24.59
CA ARG A 187 17.19 -6.83 -25.92
C ARG A 187 17.18 -5.80 -27.06
N GLU A 188 16.46 -4.70 -26.87
CA GLU A 188 16.38 -3.60 -27.85
C GLU A 188 17.64 -2.69 -27.85
N GLY A 189 18.67 -3.04 -27.08
CA GLY A 189 19.95 -2.34 -27.05
C GLY A 189 19.89 -0.99 -26.35
N TYR A 190 19.02 -0.84 -25.35
CA TYR A 190 19.01 0.33 -24.47
C TYR A 190 19.87 0.10 -23.24
N GLY A 191 20.53 1.15 -22.77
CA GLY A 191 21.44 1.07 -21.64
C GLY A 191 22.24 2.36 -21.42
N PRO A 192 22.55 2.75 -20.18
CA PRO A 192 22.15 2.07 -18.93
C PRO A 192 20.64 2.15 -18.66
N LEU A 193 20.11 1.20 -17.91
CA LEU A 193 18.69 1.19 -17.50
C LEU A 193 18.57 1.67 -16.06
N GLY A 194 17.40 2.13 -15.66
CA GLY A 194 17.13 2.50 -14.27
C GLY A 194 15.65 2.61 -13.97
N MET A 195 15.30 2.78 -12.69
CA MET A 195 13.91 2.87 -12.25
C MET A 195 13.68 4.06 -11.32
N THR A 196 12.47 4.61 -11.40
CA THR A 196 11.98 5.63 -10.49
C THR A 196 10.49 5.48 -10.27
N GLY A 197 9.98 6.17 -9.26
CA GLY A 197 8.56 6.36 -9.06
C GLY A 197 8.34 7.36 -7.94
N ILE A 198 7.11 7.87 -7.86
CA ILE A 198 6.73 8.84 -6.83
C ILE A 198 5.67 8.23 -5.93
N SER A 199 5.82 8.41 -4.60
CA SER A 199 4.90 7.90 -3.58
C SER A 199 4.78 6.37 -3.68
N MET A 200 3.56 5.83 -3.79
CA MET A 200 3.33 4.40 -4.07
C MET A 200 4.23 3.87 -5.21
N GLY A 201 4.41 4.62 -6.29
CA GLY A 201 5.28 4.22 -7.41
C GLY A 201 6.75 4.11 -7.01
N GLY A 202 7.25 4.99 -6.14
CA GLY A 202 8.62 4.93 -5.63
C GLY A 202 8.83 3.68 -4.78
N HIS A 203 7.83 3.34 -3.95
CA HIS A 203 7.85 2.12 -3.16
C HIS A 203 7.81 0.87 -4.05
N MET A 204 6.98 0.85 -5.10
CA MET A 204 6.96 -0.27 -6.06
C MET A 204 8.26 -0.40 -6.85
N ALA A 205 8.91 0.71 -7.18
CA ALA A 205 10.20 0.70 -7.87
C ALA A 205 11.26 0.06 -6.95
N SER A 206 11.23 0.37 -5.65
CA SER A 206 12.07 -0.30 -4.65
C SER A 206 11.89 -1.82 -4.65
N LEU A 207 10.66 -2.32 -4.63
CA LEU A 207 10.39 -3.77 -4.66
C LEU A 207 10.82 -4.42 -5.98
N ALA A 208 10.64 -3.73 -7.11
CA ALA A 208 11.05 -4.24 -8.41
C ALA A 208 12.57 -4.38 -8.52
N VAL A 209 13.33 -3.35 -8.12
CA VAL A 209 14.80 -3.35 -8.21
C VAL A 209 15.45 -4.34 -7.24
N SER A 210 14.86 -4.55 -6.06
CA SER A 210 15.29 -5.60 -5.13
C SER A 210 15.35 -7.00 -5.77
N ASN A 211 14.52 -7.24 -6.79
CA ASN A 211 14.41 -8.52 -7.49
C ASN A 211 15.15 -8.59 -8.82
N TRP A 212 15.77 -7.49 -9.26
CA TRP A 212 16.53 -7.47 -10.50
C TRP A 212 17.96 -8.02 -10.27
N PRO A 213 18.48 -8.90 -11.15
CA PRO A 213 19.76 -9.58 -10.91
C PRO A 213 21.01 -8.79 -11.31
N LYS A 214 20.87 -7.53 -11.72
CA LYS A 214 22.00 -6.67 -12.14
C LYS A 214 22.01 -5.36 -11.36
N PRO A 215 23.18 -4.68 -11.25
CA PRO A 215 23.23 -3.31 -10.74
C PRO A 215 22.29 -2.41 -11.55
N LEU A 216 21.51 -1.57 -10.86
CA LEU A 216 20.48 -0.75 -11.50
C LEU A 216 20.25 0.55 -10.69
N PRO A 217 20.46 1.73 -11.28
CA PRO A 217 20.01 3.02 -10.72
C PRO A 217 18.56 2.98 -10.26
N LEU A 218 18.32 3.39 -9.01
CA LEU A 218 16.98 3.49 -8.44
C LEU A 218 16.81 4.83 -7.73
N VAL A 219 15.74 5.55 -8.09
CA VAL A 219 15.36 6.81 -7.43
C VAL A 219 13.91 6.73 -6.96
N PRO A 220 13.66 6.23 -5.74
CA PRO A 220 12.34 6.20 -5.15
C PRO A 220 12.06 7.55 -4.48
N CYS A 221 11.06 8.27 -5.00
CA CYS A 221 10.68 9.59 -4.49
C CYS A 221 9.45 9.49 -3.58
N LEU A 222 9.50 10.18 -2.43
CA LEU A 222 8.39 10.30 -1.48
C LEU A 222 7.84 8.95 -0.99
N SER A 223 8.72 7.95 -0.85
CA SER A 223 8.36 6.59 -0.45
C SER A 223 9.34 6.02 0.55
N TRP A 224 8.89 5.16 1.46
CA TRP A 224 9.76 4.61 2.50
C TRP A 224 9.81 3.08 2.47
N SER A 225 10.29 2.47 3.55
CA SER A 225 10.55 1.05 3.66
C SER A 225 9.32 0.17 3.80
N THR A 226 8.13 0.70 4.13
CA THR A 226 6.87 -0.06 4.24
C THR A 226 5.65 0.83 4.02
N ALA A 227 4.54 0.24 3.56
CA ALA A 227 3.23 0.90 3.49
C ALA A 227 2.43 0.82 4.82
N SER A 228 2.90 0.05 5.81
CA SER A 228 2.21 -0.14 7.10
C SER A 228 1.88 1.19 7.79
N GLY A 229 2.85 2.11 7.89
CA GLY A 229 2.63 3.45 8.45
C GLY A 229 1.66 4.30 7.62
N VAL A 230 1.64 4.14 6.29
CA VAL A 230 0.77 4.90 5.39
C VAL A 230 -0.71 4.65 5.72
N PHE A 231 -1.07 3.37 5.93
CA PHE A 231 -2.46 2.97 6.17
C PHE A 231 -2.86 2.92 7.65
N THR A 232 -1.91 2.91 8.59
CA THR A 232 -2.22 2.81 10.02
C THR A 232 -2.05 4.10 10.81
N THR A 233 -1.12 4.98 10.43
CA THR A 233 -0.81 6.20 11.20
C THR A 233 -0.74 7.47 10.34
N GLY A 234 -0.42 7.35 9.05
CA GLY A 234 -0.34 8.45 8.10
C GLY A 234 -1.71 9.04 7.78
N VAL A 235 -1.75 10.18 7.07
CA VAL A 235 -3.03 10.84 6.73
C VAL A 235 -3.95 9.94 5.90
N LEU A 236 -3.41 8.96 5.17
CA LEU A 236 -4.19 8.01 4.39
C LEU A 236 -4.95 6.98 5.26
N SER A 237 -4.54 6.76 6.51
CA SER A 237 -5.30 5.93 7.47
C SER A 237 -6.74 6.41 7.68
N LYS A 238 -6.99 7.72 7.53
CA LYS A 238 -8.33 8.33 7.62
C LYS A 238 -9.21 7.98 6.41
N ALA A 239 -8.62 7.54 5.32
CA ALA A 239 -9.32 7.10 4.11
C ALA A 239 -9.70 5.61 4.17
N VAL A 240 -9.09 4.82 5.06
CA VAL A 240 -9.38 3.39 5.21
C VAL A 240 -10.80 3.20 5.74
N ASN A 241 -11.54 2.24 5.17
CA ASN A 241 -12.85 1.83 5.69
C ASN A 241 -12.71 0.83 6.85
N TRP A 242 -12.25 1.32 8.00
CA TRP A 242 -12.03 0.48 9.20
C TRP A 242 -13.28 -0.28 9.64
N ARG A 243 -14.47 0.29 9.47
CA ARG A 243 -15.74 -0.38 9.82
C ARG A 243 -15.91 -1.69 9.05
N GLU A 244 -15.60 -1.70 7.75
CA GLU A 244 -15.73 -2.92 6.95
C GLU A 244 -14.64 -3.93 7.29
N LEU A 245 -13.41 -3.46 7.49
CA LEU A 245 -12.28 -4.31 7.89
C LEU A 245 -12.49 -4.99 9.24
N GLU A 246 -12.95 -4.23 10.25
CA GLU A 246 -13.29 -4.73 11.58
C GLU A 246 -14.43 -5.74 11.52
N LYS A 247 -15.47 -5.46 10.74
CA LYS A 247 -16.60 -6.37 10.51
C LYS A 247 -16.13 -7.67 9.89
N GLN A 248 -15.36 -7.62 8.81
CA GLN A 248 -14.89 -8.81 8.13
C GLN A 248 -13.94 -9.64 9.01
N TYR A 249 -13.01 -8.98 9.71
CA TYR A 249 -12.08 -9.63 10.64
C TYR A 249 -12.83 -10.36 11.76
N CYS A 250 -13.86 -9.74 12.35
CA CYS A 250 -14.65 -10.35 13.44
C CYS A 250 -15.59 -11.47 12.98
N THR A 251 -16.07 -11.44 11.73
CA THR A 251 -17.08 -12.38 11.23
C THR A 251 -16.49 -13.60 10.54
N GLN A 252 -15.22 -13.53 10.12
CA GLN A 252 -14.54 -14.61 9.41
C GLN A 252 -13.27 -14.99 10.17
N SER A 253 -13.34 -16.09 10.94
CA SER A 253 -12.25 -16.51 11.84
C SER A 253 -10.94 -16.82 11.11
N VAL A 254 -11.00 -17.20 9.82
CA VAL A 254 -9.85 -17.47 8.95
C VAL A 254 -8.77 -16.38 8.96
N TYR A 255 -9.13 -15.09 9.16
CA TYR A 255 -8.14 -14.01 9.24
C TYR A 255 -7.31 -14.08 10.52
N GLU A 256 -7.95 -14.38 11.65
CA GLU A 256 -7.33 -14.48 12.97
C GLU A 256 -6.68 -15.86 13.20
N GLU A 257 -7.27 -16.93 12.68
CA GLU A 257 -6.84 -18.30 12.97
C GLU A 257 -5.78 -18.78 11.99
N GLU A 258 -5.89 -18.43 10.70
CA GLU A 258 -5.05 -19.00 9.66
C GLU A 258 -4.13 -17.96 9.02
N ILE A 259 -4.69 -16.84 8.50
CA ILE A 259 -3.92 -15.86 7.73
C ILE A 259 -2.85 -15.18 8.59
N ILE A 260 -3.15 -14.90 9.86
CA ILE A 260 -2.18 -14.28 10.78
C ILE A 260 -0.93 -15.15 10.96
N GLN A 261 -1.07 -16.48 10.91
CA GLN A 261 0.02 -17.44 11.11
C GLN A 261 0.96 -17.50 9.90
N MET A 262 0.50 -17.05 8.73
CA MET A 262 1.31 -16.99 7.51
C MET A 262 2.25 -15.79 7.47
N LEU A 263 1.98 -14.77 8.29
CA LEU A 263 2.72 -13.52 8.31
C LEU A 263 4.12 -13.75 8.88
N GLU A 264 5.13 -13.43 8.08
CA GLU A 264 6.51 -13.48 8.53
C GLU A 264 6.85 -12.16 9.21
N TYR A 265 6.98 -12.22 10.54
CA TYR A 265 7.44 -11.08 11.29
C TYR A 265 8.91 -10.82 10.97
N CYS A 266 9.16 -9.77 10.18
CA CYS A 266 10.52 -9.27 9.93
C CYS A 266 11.04 -8.72 11.27
N GLY A 267 11.72 -9.56 12.04
CA GLY A 267 12.09 -9.37 13.44
C GLY A 267 12.82 -8.06 13.73
N THR A 268 12.04 -7.00 13.94
CA THR A 268 12.28 -5.78 14.70
C THR A 268 11.13 -4.85 14.32
N ASP A 269 10.10 -4.89 15.14
CA ASP A 269 9.14 -3.81 15.35
C ASP A 269 9.26 -2.59 14.42
N SER A 270 8.58 -2.64 13.27
CA SER A 270 8.21 -1.39 12.58
C SER A 270 7.24 -0.56 13.44
N PHE A 271 6.67 -1.16 14.50
CA PHE A 271 6.20 -0.56 15.75
C PHE A 271 6.02 -1.71 16.76
N LYS A 272 6.58 -1.61 17.97
CA LYS A 272 6.56 -2.68 19.00
C LYS A 272 5.17 -3.24 19.28
N MET A 273 4.85 -4.44 18.77
CA MET A 273 3.72 -5.30 19.21
C MET A 273 3.65 -6.63 18.44
N GLY A 274 4.72 -7.44 18.49
CA GLY A 274 4.70 -8.83 18.02
C GLY A 274 4.96 -9.89 19.10
N GLN A 275 5.59 -9.51 20.22
CA GLN A 275 6.00 -10.46 21.27
C GLN A 275 4.92 -10.77 22.32
N ASP A 276 3.83 -10.01 22.38
CA ASP A 276 2.75 -10.22 23.35
C ASP A 276 1.70 -11.25 22.89
N PHE A 277 1.71 -11.65 21.60
CA PHE A 277 0.70 -12.55 21.05
C PHE A 277 1.03 -14.03 21.28
N VAL A 278 2.32 -14.39 21.24
CA VAL A 278 2.76 -15.77 21.49
C VAL A 278 2.77 -16.10 22.99
N LYS A 279 2.87 -15.10 23.88
CA LYS A 279 2.85 -15.31 25.33
C LYS A 279 1.44 -15.45 25.94
N ASN A 280 0.37 -15.12 25.21
CA ASN A 280 -0.99 -15.05 25.77
C ASN A 280 -2.03 -15.91 25.02
N SER A 281 -1.63 -17.05 24.44
CA SER A 281 -2.60 -18.13 24.16
C SER A 281 -2.86 -18.93 25.45
N PRO A 282 -4.11 -19.06 25.91
CA PRO A 282 -4.41 -19.65 27.21
C PRO A 282 -4.46 -21.17 27.12
N SER A 283 -3.34 -21.83 27.42
CA SER A 283 -3.34 -23.26 27.74
C SER A 283 -2.17 -23.62 28.66
N SER A 284 -2.21 -23.12 29.91
CA SER A 284 -1.63 -23.73 31.12
C SER A 284 -1.45 -22.66 32.21
N VAL A 285 -2.50 -22.37 32.97
CA VAL A 285 -2.38 -21.64 34.24
C VAL A 285 -3.14 -22.40 35.33
N ASP A 286 -2.74 -23.65 35.55
CA ASP A 286 -3.01 -24.38 36.81
C ASP A 286 -1.76 -24.48 37.71
N SER A 287 -0.64 -23.89 37.29
CA SER A 287 0.61 -23.94 38.05
C SER A 287 1.16 -22.54 38.20
N LEU A 288 0.63 -21.78 39.15
CA LEU A 288 1.28 -20.67 39.89
C LEU A 288 0.26 -19.97 40.82
N ARG A 289 -0.51 -20.77 41.57
CA ARG A 289 -0.94 -20.34 42.91
C ARG A 289 0.24 -20.60 43.82
N ASN A 290 1.03 -19.56 44.07
CA ASN A 290 1.94 -19.39 45.22
C ASN A 290 3.03 -18.41 44.78
N LEU A 291 2.79 -17.12 45.00
CA LEU A 291 3.81 -16.11 45.32
C LEU A 291 3.06 -14.82 45.63
N GLU A 292 2.75 -14.64 46.91
CA GLU A 292 2.43 -13.36 47.52
C GLU A 292 3.60 -12.40 47.29
N LEU A 293 3.33 -11.13 46.95
CA LEU A 293 4.23 -10.01 47.25
C LEU A 293 3.47 -8.67 47.23
N ASN A 294 3.19 -8.23 48.47
CA ASN A 294 2.98 -6.90 49.04
C ASN A 294 2.60 -5.68 48.18
N SER A 295 1.52 -5.08 48.67
CA SER A 295 1.03 -3.72 48.50
C SER A 295 2.01 -2.63 48.93
N GLY A 296 2.04 -1.53 48.17
CA GLY A 296 2.33 -0.21 48.70
C GLY A 296 3.17 0.66 47.78
N MET A 297 2.53 1.56 47.03
CA MET A 297 2.89 3.00 47.03
C MET A 297 2.02 3.84 46.07
N LEU A 298 1.55 4.97 46.61
CA LEU A 298 1.12 6.22 45.97
C LEU A 298 -0.38 6.41 45.64
N ASN A 299 -1.07 6.84 46.70
CA ASN A 299 -2.18 7.80 46.70
C ASN A 299 -1.83 9.08 45.92
N LEU A 300 -2.80 9.61 45.17
CA LEU A 300 -2.99 11.05 45.01
C LEU A 300 -4.45 11.35 44.66
N ASP A 301 -5.07 12.05 45.61
CA ASP A 301 -6.46 12.44 45.72
C ASP A 301 -6.60 13.88 45.21
N ILE A 302 -7.51 14.19 44.28
CA ILE A 302 -8.05 15.54 44.07
C ILE A 302 -9.54 15.45 43.67
N ARG A 303 -10.39 15.93 44.58
CA ARG A 303 -11.82 16.22 44.42
C ARG A 303 -12.09 17.35 43.42
N SER A 304 -13.23 17.27 42.72
CA SER A 304 -14.13 18.42 42.52
C SER A 304 -15.53 17.94 42.15
N GLU A 305 -16.47 18.18 43.06
CA GLU A 305 -17.92 18.22 42.81
C GLU A 305 -18.27 19.34 41.82
N VAL A 306 -19.30 19.17 40.98
CA VAL A 306 -20.40 20.15 40.82
C VAL A 306 -21.66 19.39 40.33
N LEU A 307 -22.77 19.72 40.98
CA LEU A 307 -24.12 19.20 40.87
C LEU A 307 -24.90 19.57 39.59
N SER A 308 -25.90 18.73 39.37
CA SER A 308 -27.06 18.74 38.47
C SER A 308 -27.84 20.05 38.27
N SER A 309 -28.53 20.16 37.13
CA SER A 309 -29.99 20.42 37.12
C SER A 309 -30.64 20.01 35.79
N GLU A 310 -31.79 19.36 35.90
CA GLU A 310 -32.70 18.90 34.84
C GLU A 310 -33.58 20.04 34.32
N VAL A 311 -34.05 19.94 33.06
CA VAL A 311 -35.43 20.32 32.69
C VAL A 311 -35.94 19.38 31.58
N SER A 312 -37.13 18.81 31.81
CA SER A 312 -37.87 17.86 30.98
C SER A 312 -38.89 18.52 30.04
N ARG A 313 -39.45 17.66 29.14
CA ARG A 313 -40.76 17.71 28.42
C ARG A 313 -40.75 18.34 27.01
N SER A 314 -41.46 17.86 25.99
CA SER A 314 -42.30 16.66 25.72
C SER A 314 -42.95 16.79 24.32
N LEU A 315 -43.51 15.67 23.82
CA LEU A 315 -44.66 15.53 22.89
C LEU A 315 -44.42 15.55 21.36
N GLY A 316 -45.04 14.58 20.68
CA GLY A 316 -45.39 14.69 19.25
C GLY A 316 -45.50 13.37 18.47
N THR A 317 -46.66 12.73 18.53
CA THR A 317 -47.09 11.45 17.92
C THR A 317 -47.35 11.45 16.39
N ASN A 318 -47.52 10.22 15.87
CA ASN A 318 -48.34 9.74 14.72
C ASN A 318 -47.64 9.57 13.36
N LYS A 319 -48.00 8.61 12.49
CA LYS A 319 -48.59 7.24 12.52
C LYS A 319 -48.70 6.82 11.03
N ASP A 320 -48.93 5.52 10.79
CA ASP A 320 -49.55 4.91 9.60
C ASP A 320 -48.68 4.67 8.34
N SER A 321 -48.81 3.61 7.52
CA SER A 321 -49.48 2.29 7.57
C SER A 321 -49.34 1.59 6.18
N LEU A 322 -49.41 0.24 6.14
CA LEU A 322 -49.82 -0.67 5.03
C LEU A 322 -48.80 -0.92 3.87
N ASP A 323 -48.67 -2.08 3.21
CA ASP A 323 -49.47 -3.32 3.09
C ASP A 323 -48.57 -4.50 2.56
N PRO A 324 -48.96 -5.79 2.71
CA PRO A 324 -48.11 -6.99 2.60
C PRO A 324 -48.35 -7.80 1.31
N SER A 325 -47.28 -8.30 0.68
CA SER A 325 -47.37 -9.42 -0.30
C SER A 325 -46.02 -10.07 -0.63
N ALA A 326 -45.18 -10.34 0.38
CA ALA A 326 -43.92 -11.06 0.17
C ALA A 326 -43.59 -12.07 1.30
N GLU A 327 -44.60 -12.56 2.01
CA GLU A 327 -44.40 -13.36 3.23
C GLU A 327 -44.22 -14.87 3.02
N GLU A 328 -44.42 -15.42 1.82
CA GLU A 328 -44.40 -16.88 1.65
C GLU A 328 -43.09 -17.48 1.10
N LEU A 329 -42.06 -16.67 0.83
CA LEU A 329 -40.73 -17.18 0.44
C LEU A 329 -39.62 -16.95 1.48
N LEU A 330 -39.93 -16.37 2.64
CA LEU A 330 -38.95 -16.00 3.68
C LEU A 330 -38.85 -16.98 4.87
N VAL A 331 -39.69 -18.01 4.91
CA VAL A 331 -39.82 -18.87 6.11
C VAL A 331 -38.68 -19.89 6.26
N GLN A 332 -37.87 -20.15 5.22
CA GLN A 332 -36.75 -21.11 5.32
C GLN A 332 -35.37 -20.47 5.54
N GLU A 333 -35.17 -19.18 5.24
CA GLU A 333 -33.94 -18.45 5.63
C GLU A 333 -34.01 -17.86 7.05
N ALA A 334 -35.21 -17.74 7.62
CA ALA A 334 -35.43 -17.19 8.96
C ALA A 334 -34.83 -18.04 10.11
N GLN A 335 -34.63 -19.35 9.91
CA GLN A 335 -34.12 -20.24 10.97
C GLN A 335 -32.58 -20.20 11.14
N LYS A 336 -31.82 -19.64 10.19
CA LYS A 336 -30.38 -19.35 10.38
C LYS A 336 -30.07 -17.88 10.70
N MET A 337 -31.06 -16.99 10.60
CA MET A 337 -30.94 -15.57 10.97
C MET A 337 -31.40 -15.22 12.40
N GLN A 338 -31.88 -16.19 13.19
CA GLN A 338 -32.33 -15.93 14.57
C GLN A 338 -31.20 -15.75 15.60
N TYR A 339 -29.93 -16.02 15.26
CA TYR A 339 -28.79 -15.79 16.16
C TYR A 339 -28.09 -14.44 15.99
N VAL A 340 -28.47 -13.62 14.99
CA VAL A 340 -27.75 -12.36 14.68
C VAL A 340 -28.62 -11.10 14.89
N ASN A 341 -29.95 -11.23 14.86
CA ASN A 341 -30.85 -10.07 15.00
C ASN A 341 -31.17 -9.65 16.44
N GLN A 342 -30.60 -10.29 17.46
CA GLN A 342 -30.72 -9.78 18.84
C GLN A 342 -29.81 -8.58 19.16
N THR A 343 -28.93 -8.16 18.24
CA THR A 343 -27.95 -7.12 18.56
C THR A 343 -28.26 -5.72 18.01
N PHE A 344 -29.15 -5.54 17.04
CA PHE A 344 -29.43 -4.21 16.51
C PHE A 344 -30.85 -4.06 15.91
N SER A 345 -31.81 -3.64 16.75
CA SER A 345 -32.96 -2.82 16.37
C SER A 345 -33.43 -2.05 17.61
N PRO A 346 -33.69 -0.72 17.53
CA PRO A 346 -34.09 0.06 18.70
C PRO A 346 -35.60 -0.09 18.91
N THR A 347 -36.02 -1.12 19.63
CA THR A 347 -37.35 -1.13 20.25
C THR A 347 -37.37 -0.12 21.38
N THR A 348 -38.31 0.82 21.29
CA THR A 348 -38.71 1.77 22.33
C THR A 348 -39.13 1.02 23.58
N SER A 349 -38.17 0.73 24.44
CA SER A 349 -38.37 0.49 25.86
C SER A 349 -37.18 1.12 26.58
N ASN A 350 -37.42 2.17 27.35
CA ASN A 350 -36.46 2.72 28.29
C ASN A 350 -36.10 1.63 29.31
N LYS A 351 -35.05 0.86 29.02
CA LYS A 351 -34.27 0.17 30.04
C LYS A 351 -32.88 0.79 29.97
N ASP A 352 -32.53 1.48 31.03
CA ASP A 352 -31.19 1.99 31.27
C ASP A 352 -30.18 0.85 31.04
N PHE A 353 -29.45 0.91 29.93
CA PHE A 353 -28.25 0.10 29.77
C PHE A 353 -27.31 0.50 30.90
N SER A 354 -27.11 -0.41 31.86
CA SER A 354 -26.20 -0.23 32.98
C SER A 354 -24.83 0.25 32.48
N SER A 355 -24.16 1.08 33.26
CA SER A 355 -22.81 1.59 32.97
C SER A 355 -21.83 0.45 32.63
N GLU A 356 -22.02 -0.71 33.25
CA GLU A 356 -21.27 -1.95 32.99
C GLU A 356 -21.47 -2.51 31.57
N GLY A 357 -22.71 -2.58 31.07
CA GLY A 357 -22.99 -3.05 29.71
C GLY A 357 -22.37 -2.15 28.63
N LYS A 358 -22.38 -0.83 28.86
CA LYS A 358 -21.72 0.15 27.98
C LYS A 358 -20.19 -0.01 28.01
N ASN A 359 -19.62 -0.28 29.19
CA ASN A 359 -18.18 -0.49 29.35
C ASN A 359 -17.70 -1.80 28.70
N LEU A 360 -18.47 -2.89 28.79
CA LEU A 360 -18.17 -4.16 28.13
C LEU A 360 -18.23 -4.04 26.59
N ILE A 361 -19.26 -3.39 26.04
CA ILE A 361 -19.38 -3.14 24.59
C ILE A 361 -18.24 -2.26 24.10
N ARG A 362 -17.90 -1.20 24.84
CA ARG A 362 -16.76 -0.33 24.54
C ARG A 362 -15.44 -1.10 24.58
N GLY A 363 -15.21 -1.92 25.60
CA GLY A 363 -14.00 -2.74 25.73
C GLY A 363 -13.84 -3.75 24.58
N ARG A 364 -14.93 -4.40 24.15
CA ARG A 364 -14.93 -5.31 23.00
C ARG A 364 -14.62 -4.59 21.69
N ARG A 365 -15.21 -3.40 21.49
CA ARG A 365 -14.94 -2.57 20.31
C ARG A 365 -13.48 -2.10 20.27
N ASP A 366 -12.96 -1.62 21.40
CA ASP A 366 -11.57 -1.16 21.50
C ASP A 366 -10.59 -2.32 21.25
N ARG A 367 -10.93 -3.55 21.69
CA ARG A 367 -10.15 -4.76 21.40
C ARG A 367 -10.14 -5.08 19.90
N LEU A 368 -11.31 -5.15 19.26
CA LEU A 368 -11.43 -5.45 17.82
C LEU A 368 -10.68 -4.44 16.95
N GLN A 369 -10.76 -3.15 17.32
CA GLN A 369 -10.02 -2.09 16.64
C GLN A 369 -8.50 -2.30 16.73
N ARG A 370 -7.99 -2.65 17.92
CA ARG A 370 -6.56 -2.95 18.10
C ARG A 370 -6.14 -4.19 17.31
N GLU A 371 -6.93 -5.25 17.32
CA GLU A 371 -6.64 -6.48 16.57
C GLU A 371 -6.63 -6.23 15.06
N SER A 372 -7.66 -5.56 14.52
CA SER A 372 -7.74 -5.21 13.10
C SER A 372 -6.61 -4.28 12.67
N LEU A 373 -6.21 -3.34 13.53
CA LEU A 373 -5.07 -2.45 13.28
C LEU A 373 -3.74 -3.24 13.26
N ARG A 374 -3.53 -4.15 14.21
CA ARG A 374 -2.35 -5.03 14.23
C ARG A 374 -2.32 -5.94 13.01
N PHE A 375 -3.47 -6.49 12.62
CA PHE A 375 -3.60 -7.29 11.41
C PHE A 375 -3.25 -6.46 10.16
N MET A 376 -3.77 -5.22 10.04
CA MET A 376 -3.37 -4.30 8.96
C MET A 376 -1.85 -4.10 8.90
N LYS A 377 -1.20 -3.87 10.05
CA LYS A 377 0.26 -3.72 10.10
C LYS A 377 0.96 -4.97 9.60
N GLY A 378 0.56 -6.14 10.11
CA GLY A 378 1.12 -7.42 9.73
C GLY A 378 0.99 -7.73 8.24
N VAL A 379 -0.21 -7.60 7.66
CA VAL A 379 -0.41 -7.87 6.22
C VAL A 379 0.31 -6.85 5.33
N MET A 380 0.39 -5.58 5.75
CA MET A 380 1.14 -4.57 5.02
C MET A 380 2.63 -4.83 5.08
N ASP A 381 3.19 -5.10 6.26
CA ASP A 381 4.61 -5.37 6.41
C ASP A 381 5.00 -6.66 5.68
N GLU A 382 4.16 -7.70 5.73
CA GLU A 382 4.32 -8.93 4.94
C GLU A 382 4.57 -8.56 3.47
N CYS A 383 3.65 -7.87 2.81
CA CYS A 383 3.75 -7.66 1.35
C CYS A 383 4.57 -6.44 0.91
N THR A 384 4.85 -5.50 1.80
CA THR A 384 5.40 -4.18 1.42
C THR A 384 6.68 -3.80 2.14
N HIS A 385 7.02 -4.44 3.26
CA HIS A 385 8.26 -4.07 3.93
C HIS A 385 9.46 -4.51 3.08
N VAL A 386 10.25 -3.54 2.63
CA VAL A 386 11.42 -3.75 1.75
C VAL A 386 12.47 -4.71 2.35
N ALA A 387 12.53 -4.85 3.68
CA ALA A 387 13.43 -5.80 4.35
C ALA A 387 13.03 -7.27 4.14
N ASN A 388 11.79 -7.54 3.72
CA ASN A 388 11.34 -8.86 3.29
C ASN A 388 11.74 -9.20 1.85
N PHE A 389 12.42 -8.27 1.18
CA PHE A 389 12.92 -8.44 -0.17
C PHE A 389 14.45 -8.45 -0.18
N SER A 390 15.02 -9.06 -1.21
CA SER A 390 16.46 -9.09 -1.39
C SER A 390 17.03 -7.66 -1.48
N VAL A 391 18.20 -7.43 -0.86
CA VAL A 391 18.93 -6.17 -1.00
C VAL A 391 19.34 -6.01 -2.47
N PRO A 392 19.06 -4.88 -3.15
CA PRO A 392 19.50 -4.62 -4.52
C PRO A 392 20.98 -4.92 -4.72
N VAL A 393 21.37 -5.34 -5.93
CA VAL A 393 22.74 -5.80 -6.23
C VAL A 393 23.79 -4.76 -5.87
N ASP A 394 23.50 -3.49 -6.11
CA ASP A 394 24.36 -2.38 -5.71
C ASP A 394 23.56 -1.22 -5.10
N PRO A 395 23.44 -1.17 -3.77
CA PRO A 395 22.75 -0.08 -3.08
C PRO A 395 23.37 1.30 -3.28
N THR A 396 24.64 1.41 -3.70
CA THR A 396 25.32 2.70 -3.88
C THR A 396 24.78 3.51 -5.07
N LEU A 397 24.04 2.84 -5.96
CA LEU A 397 23.31 3.45 -7.08
C LEU A 397 21.94 4.01 -6.70
N ILE A 398 21.53 3.88 -5.43
CA ILE A 398 20.20 4.24 -4.97
C ILE A 398 20.22 5.62 -4.33
N ILE A 399 19.37 6.52 -4.82
CA ILE A 399 19.16 7.86 -4.26
C ILE A 399 17.70 8.02 -3.86
N VAL A 400 17.42 7.91 -2.57
CA VAL A 400 16.07 8.08 -2.00
C VAL A 400 15.76 9.55 -1.82
N VAL A 401 14.64 10.02 -2.36
CA VAL A 401 14.22 11.43 -2.19
C VAL A 401 13.03 11.51 -1.24
N GLN A 402 13.15 12.27 -0.15
CA GLN A 402 12.15 12.34 0.93
C GLN A 402 11.73 13.77 1.24
N ALA A 403 10.45 13.99 1.54
CA ALA A 403 9.99 15.24 2.13
C ALA A 403 10.21 15.22 3.66
N LYS A 404 10.71 16.32 4.25
CA LYS A 404 10.98 16.42 5.70
C LYS A 404 9.69 16.34 6.53
N GLU A 405 8.62 16.97 6.05
CA GLU A 405 7.34 17.12 6.76
C GLU A 405 6.23 16.21 6.19
N ASP A 406 6.62 15.09 5.57
CA ASP A 406 5.71 14.14 4.92
C ASP A 406 4.66 13.57 5.89
N ALA A 407 3.38 13.87 5.65
CA ALA A 407 2.28 13.35 6.46
C ALA A 407 1.67 12.04 5.91
N TYR A 408 1.99 11.67 4.67
CA TYR A 408 1.47 10.48 4.01
C TYR A 408 2.29 9.23 4.34
N VAL A 409 3.61 9.39 4.45
CA VAL A 409 4.55 8.31 4.71
C VAL A 409 5.30 8.57 6.03
N PRO A 410 4.66 8.29 7.19
CA PRO A 410 5.33 8.42 8.48
C PRO A 410 6.56 7.52 8.57
N ARG A 411 7.64 8.06 9.14
CA ARG A 411 8.92 7.36 9.30
C ARG A 411 9.26 6.98 10.74
N THR A 412 8.54 7.53 11.72
CA THR A 412 8.77 7.24 13.14
C THR A 412 8.52 5.76 13.42
N GLY A 413 9.45 5.09 14.11
CA GLY A 413 9.32 3.68 14.49
C GLY A 413 9.61 2.68 13.38
N VAL A 414 9.87 3.14 12.14
CA VAL A 414 10.10 2.28 10.99
C VAL A 414 11.60 2.22 10.66
N ARG A 415 12.12 1.01 10.41
CA ARG A 415 13.52 0.80 9.99
C ARG A 415 13.85 1.66 8.76
N SER A 416 14.99 2.32 8.80
CA SER A 416 15.39 3.25 7.74
C SER A 416 15.86 2.50 6.48
N LEU A 417 15.70 3.12 5.31
CA LEU A 417 16.22 2.54 4.07
C LEU A 417 17.75 2.42 4.08
N HIS A 418 18.46 3.30 4.77
CA HIS A 418 19.92 3.22 4.91
C HIS A 418 20.37 1.96 5.70
N GLU A 419 19.61 1.54 6.71
CA GLU A 419 19.89 0.29 7.45
C GLU A 419 19.54 -0.97 6.67
N ILE A 420 18.58 -0.89 5.75
CA ILE A 420 18.16 -2.02 4.90
C ILE A 420 19.08 -2.14 3.69
N TRP A 421 19.50 -1.01 3.11
CA TRP A 421 20.33 -0.88 1.93
C TRP A 421 21.58 -0.04 2.24
N PRO A 422 22.60 -0.63 2.88
CA PRO A 422 23.82 0.09 3.25
C PRO A 422 24.48 0.74 2.04
N GLY A 423 24.76 2.05 2.13
CA GLY A 423 25.37 2.83 1.06
C GLY A 423 24.40 3.57 0.14
N CYS A 424 23.08 3.40 0.30
CA CYS A 424 22.12 4.27 -0.39
C CYS A 424 22.17 5.70 0.14
N GLU A 425 21.98 6.69 -0.74
CA GLU A 425 21.86 8.10 -0.34
C GLU A 425 20.41 8.46 -0.02
N ILE A 426 20.20 9.30 1.00
CA ILE A 426 18.89 9.88 1.30
C ILE A 426 18.95 11.40 1.18
N ARG A 427 18.22 11.96 0.21
CA ARG A 427 18.06 13.39 -0.02
C ARG A 427 16.77 13.89 0.60
N TYR A 428 16.88 14.87 1.48
CA TYR A 428 15.72 15.49 2.11
C TYR A 428 15.33 16.80 1.42
N LEU A 429 14.04 16.94 1.15
CA LEU A 429 13.39 18.12 0.58
C LEU A 429 12.58 18.83 1.66
N ASP A 430 12.58 20.16 1.62
CA ASP A 430 11.69 20.95 2.47
C ASP A 430 10.23 20.85 2.01
N GLY A 431 9.31 20.89 2.97
CA GLY A 431 7.87 20.74 2.76
C GLY A 431 7.35 19.33 2.99
N GLY A 432 6.06 19.14 2.67
CA GLY A 432 5.33 17.88 2.78
C GLY A 432 5.22 17.11 1.47
N HIS A 433 4.54 15.97 1.53
CA HIS A 433 4.37 15.05 0.42
C HIS A 433 3.70 15.72 -0.79
N ILE A 434 2.61 16.44 -0.57
CA ILE A 434 1.82 17.04 -1.64
C ILE A 434 2.57 18.21 -2.27
N SER A 435 3.18 19.08 -1.46
CA SER A 435 4.01 20.18 -1.98
C SER A 435 5.19 19.65 -2.79
N ALA A 436 5.84 18.57 -2.34
CA ALA A 436 6.94 17.97 -3.07
C ALA A 436 6.47 17.36 -4.40
N TYR A 437 5.36 16.60 -4.36
CA TYR A 437 4.74 16.02 -5.54
C TYR A 437 4.35 17.06 -6.60
N LEU A 438 3.86 18.22 -6.17
CA LEU A 438 3.40 19.28 -7.07
C LEU A 438 4.52 20.17 -7.62
N PHE A 439 5.61 20.39 -6.86
CA PHE A 439 6.55 21.47 -7.18
C PHE A 439 8.03 21.06 -7.23
N LYS A 440 8.39 19.81 -6.93
CA LYS A 440 9.81 19.39 -6.79
C LYS A 440 10.27 18.38 -7.85
N GLN A 441 9.57 18.28 -8.98
CA GLN A 441 9.88 17.34 -10.06
C GLN A 441 11.28 17.55 -10.65
N GLY A 442 11.77 18.79 -10.71
CA GLY A 442 13.15 19.07 -11.11
C GLY A 442 14.19 18.40 -10.23
N LEU A 443 13.96 18.36 -8.91
CA LEU A 443 14.86 17.68 -7.96
C LEU A 443 14.76 16.16 -8.08
N PHE A 444 13.59 15.62 -8.42
CA PHE A 444 13.44 14.19 -8.72
C PHE A 444 14.24 13.81 -9.97
N ARG A 445 14.16 14.63 -11.04
CA ARG A 445 14.95 14.41 -12.26
C ARG A 445 16.46 14.52 -12.01
N GLN A 446 16.90 15.51 -11.23
CA GLN A 446 18.31 15.63 -10.88
C GLN A 446 18.82 14.37 -10.16
N ALA A 447 18.06 13.85 -9.19
CA ALA A 447 18.43 12.60 -8.52
C ALA A 447 18.51 11.41 -9.50
N ILE A 448 17.64 11.34 -10.51
CA ILE A 448 17.72 10.32 -11.57
C ILE A 448 19.02 10.47 -12.36
N TYR A 449 19.37 11.68 -12.79
CA TYR A 449 20.60 11.92 -13.56
C TYR A 449 21.84 11.53 -12.76
N ASP A 450 21.92 11.93 -11.49
CA ASP A 450 23.04 11.61 -10.60
C ASP A 450 23.17 10.09 -10.38
N ALA A 451 22.04 9.37 -10.25
CA ALA A 451 22.06 7.91 -10.08
C ALA A 451 22.57 7.19 -11.35
N PHE A 452 22.18 7.68 -12.53
CA PHE A 452 22.67 7.15 -13.80
C PHE A 452 24.15 7.47 -14.02
N GLU A 453 24.59 8.66 -13.64
CA GLU A 453 26.00 9.05 -13.70
C GLU A 453 26.87 8.14 -12.81
N ARG A 454 26.43 7.85 -11.57
CA ARG A 454 27.10 6.87 -10.69
C ARG A 454 27.24 5.51 -11.33
N PHE A 455 26.20 5.04 -12.02
CA PHE A 455 26.28 3.76 -12.72
C PHE A 455 27.32 3.81 -13.83
N LEU A 456 27.33 4.86 -14.65
CA LEU A 456 28.31 5.00 -15.72
C LEU A 456 29.76 5.06 -15.18
N GLN A 457 29.98 5.83 -14.12
CA GLN A 457 31.30 5.93 -13.47
C GLN A 457 31.81 4.58 -12.94
N LYS A 458 30.91 3.72 -12.45
CA LYS A 458 31.27 2.45 -11.81
C LYS A 458 31.30 1.26 -12.77
N TYR A 459 30.45 1.25 -13.79
CA TYR A 459 30.17 0.07 -14.62
C TYR A 459 30.38 0.27 -16.12
N ALA A 460 30.54 1.50 -16.62
CA ALA A 460 30.61 1.76 -18.06
C ALA A 460 32.04 2.00 -18.59
N VAL A 461 33.01 1.21 -18.11
CA VAL A 461 34.37 1.15 -18.67
C VAL A 461 34.33 0.70 -20.13
#